data_AF-A0A915EBE4-F1
#
_entry.id   AF-A0A915EBE4-F1
#
_cell.length_a   1.000
_cell.length_b   1.000
_cell.length_c   1.000
_cell.angle_alpha   90.00
_cell.angle_beta   90.00
_cell.angle_gamma   90.00
#
_symmetry.space_group_name_H-M   'P 1'
#
loop_
_entity.id
_entity.type
_entity.pdbx_description
1 polymer ?
#
loop_
_entity_poly.entity_id
_entity_poly.type
_entity_poly.pdbx_seq_one_letter_code
_entity_poly.pdbx_strand_id
1 'polypeptide(L)'
;MEPKDSLVLPFHHPDQPSAPKPSWLASISLDYYLTYRQYSLVSSIEWRPPELSAFMSEFEYLRVRHVNIENYKAILWSCVVEAIVTCVVLLTNFLPWTWKILGNGIKRSRNCCSSWRRKKQAAIDGFEDDKPVGEIKQSIAFYLVFSLGVFRATPDSRALPCLHHQTAPKERVVFKVDNTLVAYSPYFLFVDGFGNAVAGFSLPLPEGQLKMEVDKFAEKLQFPPENIYVAETSAVFQNMSNAYYAGMFVNKRIVFFDTMLGYAPDDLENGIKPNPTTKAPNMTNHEVIAVLAHELGHWKGQHIFYKFIIQQIRLIIYLVMLAAFYQNKRLHAALGFMKQRPIIIGLFIVANFVSVPINEPIGLVNNIISQQIEYSADRFAMDYNYAEHLCHALLKIRSRNQMPLVDPLYSLFKEDHGGTLQRCKQMNVKLIEIDSFWFNKFGQV
;
A
#
# COMPACT_ATOMS: atom_id res chain seq x y z
N MET A 1 -20.43 13.65 47.81
CA MET A 1 -19.37 12.77 47.27
C MET A 1 -19.83 12.31 45.91
N GLU A 2 -19.38 12.95 44.83
CA GLU A 2 -19.55 12.37 43.49
C GLU A 2 -18.78 11.04 43.46
N PRO A 3 -19.36 9.95 42.95
CA PRO A 3 -18.63 8.69 42.82
C PRO A 3 -17.44 8.98 41.91
N LYS A 4 -16.23 8.65 42.37
CA LYS A 4 -15.02 8.63 41.53
C LYS A 4 -15.39 7.89 40.25
N ASP A 5 -15.40 8.61 39.13
CA ASP A 5 -15.55 8.06 37.77
C ASP A 5 -14.69 6.79 37.69
N SER A 6 -15.32 5.64 37.84
CA SER A 6 -14.61 4.37 37.81
C SER A 6 -14.07 4.20 36.39
N LEU A 7 -12.78 3.90 36.28
CA LEU A 7 -12.06 3.66 35.03
C LEU A 7 -12.53 2.38 34.30
N VAL A 8 -13.72 1.89 34.60
CA VAL A 8 -14.29 0.66 34.04
C VAL A 8 -14.89 0.99 32.67
N LEU A 9 -14.54 0.17 31.68
CA LEU A 9 -15.08 0.27 30.34
C LEU A 9 -16.59 -0.01 30.38
N PRO A 10 -17.47 0.94 30.01
CA PRO A 10 -18.90 0.70 30.07
C PRO A 10 -19.36 -0.16 28.90
N PHE A 11 -20.21 -1.15 29.18
CA PHE A 11 -20.89 -1.94 28.16
C PHE A 11 -21.95 -1.10 27.42
N HIS A 12 -22.41 -1.60 26.28
CA HIS A 12 -23.42 -0.97 25.42
C HIS A 12 -24.68 -0.58 26.22
N HIS A 13 -25.18 0.65 26.03
CA HIS A 13 -26.37 1.13 26.74
C HIS A 13 -27.63 0.50 26.09
N PRO A 14 -28.68 0.15 26.86
CA PRO A 14 -29.89 -0.47 26.33
C PRO A 14 -30.63 0.37 25.27
N ASP A 15 -30.56 1.70 25.38
CA ASP A 15 -31.18 2.63 24.41
C ASP A 15 -30.32 2.94 23.17
N GLN A 16 -29.09 2.42 23.08
CA GLN A 16 -28.23 2.64 21.91
C GLN A 16 -28.67 1.72 20.76
N PRO A 17 -28.78 2.23 19.51
CA PRO A 17 -29.12 1.41 18.37
C PRO A 17 -28.03 0.35 18.14
N SER A 18 -28.44 -0.83 17.64
CA SER A 18 -27.53 -1.93 17.34
C SER A 18 -26.38 -1.47 16.43
N ALA A 19 -25.18 -1.99 16.70
CA ALA A 19 -24.02 -1.78 15.86
C ALA A 19 -24.34 -2.03 14.36
N PRO A 20 -23.70 -1.31 13.44
CA PRO A 20 -23.90 -1.54 12.01
C PRO A 20 -23.72 -3.03 11.66
N LYS A 21 -24.61 -3.55 10.81
CA LYS A 21 -24.61 -4.96 10.35
C LYS A 21 -23.20 -5.36 9.89
N PRO A 22 -22.79 -6.63 10.03
CA PRO A 22 -21.37 -7.01 10.04
C PRO A 22 -20.76 -7.14 8.63
N SER A 23 -20.87 -6.09 7.79
CA SER A 23 -20.15 -5.99 6.51
C SER A 23 -18.63 -6.06 6.72
N TRP A 24 -18.14 -5.48 7.82
CA TRP A 24 -16.74 -5.57 8.25
C TRP A 24 -16.33 -7.02 8.55
N LEU A 25 -17.20 -7.82 9.18
CA LEU A 25 -16.90 -9.22 9.46
C LEU A 25 -16.85 -10.03 8.17
N ALA A 26 -17.72 -9.72 7.20
CA ALA A 26 -17.70 -10.35 5.89
C ALA A 26 -16.39 -10.09 5.14
N SER A 27 -15.88 -8.84 5.17
CA SER A 27 -14.58 -8.46 4.61
C SER A 27 -13.42 -9.21 5.30
N ILE A 28 -13.35 -9.19 6.63
CA ILE A 28 -12.32 -9.93 7.39
C ILE A 28 -12.41 -11.45 7.12
N SER A 29 -13.62 -11.99 7.04
CA SER A 29 -13.85 -13.42 6.75
C SER A 29 -13.42 -13.80 5.34
N LEU A 30 -13.67 -12.93 4.36
CA LEU A 30 -13.19 -13.10 2.98
C LEU A 30 -11.66 -13.11 2.94
N ASP A 31 -11.02 -12.14 3.59
CA ASP A 31 -9.56 -12.04 3.67
C ASP A 31 -8.91 -13.24 4.35
N TYR A 32 -9.51 -13.69 5.45
CA TYR A 32 -9.08 -14.92 6.13
C TYR A 32 -9.23 -16.13 5.21
N TYR A 33 -10.39 -16.29 4.56
CA TYR A 33 -10.67 -17.41 3.67
C TYR A 33 -9.70 -17.47 2.49
N LEU A 34 -9.48 -16.35 1.81
CA LEU A 34 -8.54 -16.25 0.69
C LEU A 34 -7.12 -16.60 1.14
N THR A 35 -6.64 -15.97 2.22
CA THR A 35 -5.31 -16.23 2.78
C THR A 35 -5.16 -17.70 3.20
N TYR A 36 -6.21 -18.29 3.78
CA TYR A 36 -6.20 -19.69 4.19
C TYR A 36 -6.08 -20.64 2.99
N ARG A 37 -6.77 -20.37 1.88
CA ARG A 37 -6.61 -21.14 0.64
C ARG A 37 -5.17 -21.13 0.15
N GLN A 38 -4.57 -19.95 0.08
CA GLN A 38 -3.18 -19.79 -0.34
C GLN A 38 -2.20 -20.46 0.62
N TYR A 39 -2.40 -20.31 1.93
CA TYR A 39 -1.64 -21.00 2.96
C TYR A 39 -1.74 -22.52 2.80
N SER A 40 -2.94 -23.05 2.61
CA SER A 40 -3.20 -24.49 2.46
C SER A 40 -2.50 -25.03 1.21
N LEU A 41 -2.61 -24.30 0.09
CA LEU A 41 -1.90 -24.64 -1.15
C LEU A 41 -0.40 -24.74 -0.91
N VAL A 42 0.24 -23.67 -0.45
CA VAL A 42 1.70 -23.61 -0.25
C VAL A 42 2.17 -24.62 0.80
N SER A 43 1.38 -24.85 1.85
CA SER A 43 1.69 -25.84 2.88
C SER A 43 1.60 -27.27 2.37
N SER A 44 0.69 -27.57 1.44
CA SER A 44 0.53 -28.93 0.90
C SER A 44 1.66 -29.38 -0.04
N ILE A 45 2.45 -28.43 -0.56
CA ILE A 45 3.46 -28.68 -1.59
C ILE A 45 4.85 -28.55 -0.97
N GLU A 46 5.29 -29.63 -0.32
CA GLU A 46 6.56 -29.66 0.42
C GLU A 46 7.79 -29.74 -0.49
N TRP A 47 7.64 -30.25 -1.71
CA TRP A 47 8.72 -30.39 -2.67
C TRP A 47 8.65 -29.34 -3.78
N ARG A 48 9.81 -29.03 -4.36
CA ARG A 48 9.91 -28.16 -5.54
C ARG A 48 9.30 -28.89 -6.76
N PRO A 49 8.31 -28.30 -7.44
CA PRO A 49 7.81 -28.82 -8.71
C PRO A 49 8.96 -29.00 -9.75
N PRO A 50 8.99 -30.09 -10.54
CA PRO A 50 10.04 -30.35 -11.53
C PRO A 50 10.26 -29.22 -12.53
N GLU A 51 9.22 -28.46 -12.85
CA GLU A 51 9.21 -27.38 -13.82
C GLU A 51 9.95 -26.13 -13.34
N LEU A 52 9.96 -25.92 -12.02
CA LEU A 52 10.73 -24.85 -11.39
C LEU A 52 12.21 -25.23 -11.25
N SER A 53 12.58 -26.46 -11.63
CA SER A 53 13.93 -26.95 -11.38
C SER A 53 15.01 -26.19 -12.15
N ALA A 54 14.65 -25.65 -13.30
CA ALA A 54 15.52 -24.83 -14.14
C ALA A 54 15.75 -23.41 -13.58
N PHE A 55 14.91 -22.92 -12.66
CA PHE A 55 14.88 -21.51 -12.25
C PHE A 55 15.20 -21.28 -10.78
N MET A 56 15.04 -22.29 -9.94
CA MET A 56 15.16 -22.18 -8.49
C MET A 56 15.69 -23.48 -7.91
N SER A 57 16.72 -23.44 -7.08
CA SER A 57 17.22 -24.63 -6.37
C SER A 57 16.20 -25.16 -5.35
N GLU A 58 16.34 -26.42 -4.95
CA GLU A 58 15.47 -27.00 -3.91
C GLU A 58 15.59 -26.26 -2.57
N PHE A 59 16.80 -25.85 -2.21
CA PHE A 59 17.05 -25.05 -1.01
C PHE A 59 16.33 -23.68 -1.08
N GLU A 60 16.41 -22.98 -2.22
CA GLU A 60 15.72 -21.70 -2.40
C GLU A 60 14.21 -21.85 -2.33
N TYR A 61 13.66 -22.92 -2.93
CA TYR A 61 12.23 -23.23 -2.86
C TYR A 61 11.76 -23.40 -1.41
N LEU A 62 12.46 -24.24 -0.65
CA LEU A 62 12.12 -24.50 0.75
C LEU A 62 12.24 -23.23 1.61
N ARG A 63 13.25 -22.40 1.37
CA ARG A 63 13.44 -21.12 2.04
C ARG A 63 12.28 -20.16 1.76
N VAL A 64 11.93 -19.95 0.49
CA VAL A 64 10.85 -19.03 0.07
C VAL A 64 9.50 -19.52 0.59
N ARG A 65 9.26 -20.83 0.50
CA ARG A 65 8.07 -21.48 1.05
C ARG A 65 7.93 -21.22 2.54
N HIS A 66 9.00 -21.44 3.32
CA HIS A 66 8.98 -21.22 4.77
C HIS A 66 8.63 -19.76 5.12
N VAL A 67 9.28 -18.79 4.48
CA VAL A 67 9.00 -17.36 4.70
C VAL A 67 7.55 -17.00 4.36
N ASN A 68 7.04 -17.49 3.23
CA ASN A 68 5.66 -17.21 2.81
C ASN A 68 4.64 -17.87 3.77
N ILE A 69 4.89 -19.09 4.24
CA ILE A 69 4.06 -19.76 5.25
C ILE A 69 3.96 -18.94 6.53
N GLU A 70 5.08 -18.43 7.04
CA GLU A 70 5.08 -17.58 8.25
C GLU A 70 4.35 -16.26 8.01
N ASN A 71 4.51 -15.65 6.83
CA ASN A 71 3.75 -14.45 6.46
C ASN A 71 2.24 -14.72 6.42
N TYR A 72 1.80 -15.82 5.80
CA TYR A 72 0.37 -16.17 5.75
C TYR A 72 -0.18 -16.47 7.15
N LYS A 73 0.57 -17.16 8.02
CA LYS A 73 0.16 -17.37 9.43
C LYS A 73 -0.01 -16.04 10.16
N ALA A 74 0.92 -15.10 9.98
CA ALA A 74 0.83 -13.78 10.58
C ALA A 74 -0.42 -13.02 10.10
N ILE A 75 -0.75 -13.09 8.81
CA ILE A 75 -1.97 -12.49 8.25
C ILE A 75 -3.24 -13.15 8.80
N LEU A 76 -3.28 -14.49 8.86
CA LEU A 76 -4.43 -15.22 9.45
C LEU A 76 -4.65 -14.82 10.91
N TRP A 77 -3.57 -14.71 11.70
CA TRP A 77 -3.64 -14.22 13.07
C TRP A 77 -4.08 -12.76 13.15
N SER A 78 -3.60 -11.89 12.27
CA SER A 78 -4.01 -10.49 12.26
C SER A 78 -5.50 -10.35 11.96
N CYS A 79 -6.08 -11.13 11.05
CA CYS A 79 -7.52 -11.14 10.79
C CYS A 79 -8.33 -11.52 12.05
N VAL A 80 -7.89 -12.52 12.81
CA VAL A 80 -8.55 -12.93 14.07
C VAL A 80 -8.45 -11.81 15.12
N VAL A 81 -7.26 -11.23 15.30
CA VAL A 81 -7.05 -10.12 16.25
C VAL A 81 -7.90 -8.91 15.84
N GLU A 82 -7.93 -8.56 14.56
CA GLU A 82 -8.72 -7.45 14.02
C GLU A 82 -10.22 -7.68 14.25
N ALA A 83 -10.72 -8.90 14.03
CA ALA A 83 -12.12 -9.23 14.31
C ALA A 83 -12.45 -9.09 15.81
N ILE A 84 -11.58 -9.59 16.69
CA ILE A 84 -11.76 -9.48 18.15
C ILE A 84 -11.73 -8.01 18.59
N VAL A 85 -10.73 -7.25 18.15
CA VAL A 85 -10.59 -5.83 18.49
C VAL A 85 -11.79 -5.03 17.98
N THR A 86 -12.23 -5.28 16.75
CA THR A 86 -13.42 -4.62 16.17
C THR A 86 -14.69 -4.98 16.95
N CYS A 87 -14.88 -6.25 17.31
CA CYS A 87 -15.96 -6.68 18.20
C CYS A 87 -15.92 -5.94 19.54
N VAL A 88 -14.76 -5.88 20.19
CA VAL A 88 -14.61 -5.16 21.47
C VAL A 88 -14.96 -3.69 21.29
N VAL A 89 -14.47 -3.04 20.24
CA VAL A 89 -14.75 -1.63 19.95
C VAL A 89 -16.23 -1.37 19.71
N LEU A 90 -16.94 -2.27 19.04
CA LEU A 90 -18.36 -2.12 18.69
C LEU A 90 -19.32 -2.54 19.81
N LEU A 91 -18.99 -3.57 20.58
CA LEU A 91 -19.85 -4.11 21.65
C LEU A 91 -19.67 -3.37 22.98
N THR A 92 -18.61 -2.57 23.09
CA THR A 92 -18.34 -1.75 24.27
C THR A 92 -18.37 -0.27 23.91
N ASN A 93 -18.53 0.61 24.89
CA ASN A 93 -18.40 2.04 24.68
C ASN A 93 -16.91 2.49 24.64
N PHE A 94 -16.02 1.69 24.02
CA PHE A 94 -14.58 1.98 23.98
C PHE A 94 -14.27 3.33 23.33
N LEU A 95 -14.90 3.66 22.19
CA LEU A 95 -14.69 4.95 21.50
C LEU A 95 -15.19 6.15 22.33
N PRO A 96 -16.40 6.15 22.90
CA PRO A 96 -16.83 7.21 23.83
C PRO A 96 -15.95 7.31 25.09
N TRP A 97 -15.52 6.18 25.64
CA TRP A 97 -14.68 6.13 26.83
C TRP A 97 -13.30 6.76 26.57
N THR A 98 -12.63 6.35 25.50
CA THR A 98 -11.36 6.96 25.06
C THR A 98 -11.55 8.45 24.76
N TRP A 99 -12.64 8.84 24.10
CA TRP A 99 -12.98 10.25 23.85
C TRP A 99 -13.11 11.07 25.14
N LYS A 100 -13.80 10.54 26.17
CA LYS A 100 -13.94 11.20 27.48
C LYS A 100 -12.59 11.33 28.20
N ILE A 101 -11.77 10.29 28.19
CA ILE A 101 -10.44 10.29 28.81
C ILE A 101 -9.52 11.31 28.13
N LEU A 102 -9.45 11.29 26.80
CA LEU A 102 -8.62 12.23 26.04
C LEU A 102 -9.10 13.67 26.23
N GLY A 103 -10.42 13.90 26.20
CA GLY A 103 -11.01 15.22 26.48
C GLY A 103 -10.67 15.72 27.89
N ASN A 104 -10.72 14.85 28.90
CA ASN A 104 -10.34 15.18 30.27
C ASN A 104 -8.82 15.43 30.41
N GLY A 105 -8.00 14.66 29.70
CA GLY A 105 -6.55 14.85 29.62
C GLY A 105 -6.17 16.19 28.98
N ILE A 106 -6.83 16.58 27.89
CA ILE A 106 -6.65 17.88 27.24
C ILE A 106 -7.11 19.02 28.14
N LYS A 107 -8.26 18.88 28.83
CA LYS A 107 -8.72 19.89 29.81
C LYS A 107 -7.76 20.03 30.98
N ARG A 108 -7.26 18.93 31.54
CA ARG A 108 -6.24 18.93 32.61
C ARG A 108 -4.92 19.52 32.13
N SER A 109 -4.47 19.19 30.93
CA SER A 109 -3.26 19.77 30.31
C SER A 109 -3.42 21.27 30.04
N ARG A 110 -4.58 21.73 29.53
CA ARG A 110 -4.87 23.16 29.34
C ARG A 110 -4.98 23.90 30.67
N ASN A 111 -5.55 23.28 31.71
CA ASN A 111 -5.63 23.85 33.05
C ASN A 111 -4.26 23.88 33.74
N CYS A 112 -3.42 22.88 33.55
CA CYS A 112 -2.02 22.91 33.95
C CYS A 112 -1.26 23.98 33.16
N CYS A 113 -1.46 24.09 31.85
CA CYS A 113 -0.79 25.08 31.00
C CYS A 113 -1.26 26.51 31.27
N SER A 114 -2.52 26.72 31.68
CA SER A 114 -3.05 28.02 32.10
C SER A 114 -2.70 28.37 33.55
N SER A 115 -2.55 27.36 34.42
CA SER A 115 -1.98 27.52 35.77
C SER A 115 -0.48 27.82 35.67
N TRP A 116 0.25 27.14 34.79
CA TRP A 116 1.66 27.34 34.52
C TRP A 116 1.89 28.67 33.83
N ARG A 117 1.04 29.08 32.87
CA ARG A 117 1.06 30.46 32.31
C ARG A 117 0.77 31.52 33.35
N ARG A 118 -0.17 31.30 34.28
CA ARG A 118 -0.43 32.25 35.39
C ARG A 118 0.73 32.33 36.39
N LYS A 119 1.35 31.19 36.73
CA LYS A 119 2.54 31.14 37.58
C LYS A 119 3.77 31.73 36.88
N LYS A 120 3.90 31.53 35.56
CA LYS A 120 4.94 32.14 34.72
C LYS A 120 4.70 33.63 34.58
N GLN A 121 3.46 34.10 34.40
CA GLN A 121 3.14 35.53 34.38
C GLN A 121 3.45 36.19 35.74
N ALA A 122 3.07 35.55 36.84
CA ALA A 122 3.43 36.02 38.18
C ALA A 122 4.94 35.98 38.49
N ALA A 123 5.70 35.13 37.79
CA ALA A 123 7.17 35.08 37.87
C ALA A 123 7.85 36.08 36.92
N ILE A 124 7.24 36.36 35.75
CA ILE A 124 7.68 37.38 34.77
C ILE A 124 7.42 38.79 35.31
N ASP A 125 6.31 39.01 36.02
CA ASP A 125 6.01 40.29 36.67
C ASP A 125 6.97 40.58 37.86
N GLY A 126 7.85 39.62 38.22
CA GLY A 126 8.82 39.72 39.31
C GLY A 126 10.30 39.65 38.90
N PHE A 127 10.65 39.40 37.64
CA PHE A 127 12.04 39.36 37.19
C PHE A 127 12.17 39.77 35.70
N GLU A 128 12.92 40.86 35.48
CA GLU A 128 13.53 41.21 34.20
C GLU A 128 14.62 40.19 33.81
N ASP A 129 14.77 40.04 32.48
CA ASP A 129 15.87 39.43 31.71
C ASP A 129 16.01 37.90 31.44
N ASP A 130 16.27 37.66 30.13
CA ASP A 130 17.02 36.61 29.42
C ASP A 130 16.54 35.14 29.20
N LYS A 131 16.15 34.86 27.93
CA LYS A 131 16.50 33.73 27.00
C LYS A 131 16.24 32.23 27.42
N PRO A 132 16.43 31.19 26.55
CA PRO A 132 15.31 30.44 25.94
C PRO A 132 15.37 28.88 26.05
N VAL A 133 14.40 28.20 25.41
CA VAL A 133 14.37 26.77 24.99
C VAL A 133 14.08 25.68 26.04
N GLY A 134 13.26 24.69 25.67
CA GLY A 134 13.17 23.39 26.36
C GLY A 134 11.90 22.58 26.04
N GLU A 135 12.06 21.34 25.64
CA GLU A 135 11.16 20.53 24.81
C GLU A 135 10.48 19.37 25.58
N ILE A 136 9.61 18.61 24.88
CA ILE A 136 9.19 17.20 25.12
C ILE A 136 8.01 16.93 26.09
N LYS A 137 6.92 16.37 25.52
CA LYS A 137 6.39 15.00 25.78
C LYS A 137 5.12 14.74 24.94
N GLN A 138 5.28 14.17 23.75
CA GLN A 138 4.22 13.54 22.96
C GLN A 138 4.68 12.14 22.52
N SER A 139 4.36 11.11 23.31
CA SER A 139 4.75 9.72 22.98
C SER A 139 3.61 8.70 23.09
N ILE A 140 2.36 9.15 23.27
CA ILE A 140 1.19 8.23 23.29
C ILE A 140 0.19 8.60 22.18
N ALA A 141 0.12 9.88 21.78
CA ALA A 141 -0.65 10.30 20.61
C ALA A 141 -0.08 9.75 19.29
N PHE A 142 1.24 9.47 19.25
CA PHE A 142 1.91 8.96 18.06
C PHE A 142 1.48 7.52 17.72
N TYR A 143 1.19 6.70 18.73
CA TYR A 143 0.82 5.29 18.54
C TYR A 143 -0.64 5.14 18.07
N LEU A 144 -1.56 5.95 18.60
CA LEU A 144 -2.98 5.95 18.19
C LEU A 144 -3.22 6.57 16.80
N VAL A 145 -2.34 7.48 16.36
CA VAL A 145 -2.37 8.04 14.99
C VAL A 145 -1.83 7.02 13.98
N PHE A 146 -0.90 6.14 14.39
CA PHE A 146 -0.29 5.14 13.51
C PHE A 146 -1.24 3.99 13.15
N SER A 147 -2.08 3.54 14.08
CA SER A 147 -3.07 2.48 13.85
C SER A 147 -4.22 2.87 12.91
N LEU A 148 -4.32 4.15 12.53
CA LEU A 148 -5.37 4.69 11.65
C LEU A 148 -4.89 5.07 10.25
N GLY A 149 -3.68 4.66 9.83
CA GLY A 149 -3.28 4.50 8.42
C GLY A 149 -3.51 5.65 7.42
N VAL A 150 -3.87 6.86 7.84
CA VAL A 150 -4.30 7.95 6.93
C VAL A 150 -3.58 9.28 7.17
N PHE A 151 -2.69 9.42 8.15
CA PHE A 151 -2.03 10.71 8.38
C PHE A 151 -0.51 10.60 8.54
N ARG A 152 0.18 10.38 7.42
CA ARG A 152 1.46 11.03 7.14
C ARG A 152 1.20 12.33 6.37
N ALA A 153 0.51 13.26 7.04
CA ALA A 153 0.51 14.67 6.65
C ALA A 153 0.87 15.49 7.89
N THR A 154 1.80 16.40 7.68
CA THR A 154 2.50 17.33 8.57
C THR A 154 1.53 18.25 9.39
N PRO A 155 2.02 19.14 10.28
CA PRO A 155 1.38 19.58 11.52
C PRO A 155 0.25 20.62 11.35
N ASP A 156 -0.69 20.35 10.45
CA ASP A 156 -1.80 21.25 10.13
C ASP A 156 -3.19 20.62 10.35
N SER A 157 -3.28 19.61 11.22
CA SER A 157 -4.55 19.07 11.73
C SER A 157 -5.39 20.10 12.49
N ARG A 158 -4.86 21.31 12.73
CA ARG A 158 -5.61 22.47 13.22
C ARG A 158 -6.39 23.17 12.10
N ALA A 159 -6.02 23.06 10.83
CA ALA A 159 -6.69 23.76 9.73
C ALA A 159 -8.05 23.14 9.35
N LEU A 160 -8.16 21.80 9.36
CA LEU A 160 -9.39 21.09 8.94
C LEU A 160 -10.63 21.44 9.80
N PRO A 161 -10.55 21.50 11.14
CA PRO A 161 -11.67 21.94 11.97
C PRO A 161 -11.98 23.44 11.82
N CYS A 162 -10.98 24.26 11.50
CA CYS A 162 -11.13 25.72 11.38
C CYS A 162 -11.85 26.13 10.08
N LEU A 163 -11.67 25.39 8.98
CA LEU A 163 -12.35 25.63 7.71
C LEU A 163 -13.89 25.52 7.82
N HIS A 164 -14.40 24.67 8.70
CA HIS A 164 -15.84 24.48 8.85
C HIS A 164 -16.49 25.50 9.79
N HIS A 165 -15.74 26.04 10.76
CA HIS A 165 -16.31 26.97 11.73
C HIS A 165 -16.66 28.34 11.13
N GLN A 166 -16.11 28.67 9.95
CA GLN A 166 -16.44 29.88 9.19
C GLN A 166 -17.67 29.75 8.29
N THR A 167 -18.22 28.54 8.11
CA THR A 167 -19.42 28.31 7.27
C THR A 167 -20.65 28.08 8.15
N ALA A 168 -21.42 29.15 8.36
CA ALA A 168 -22.69 29.19 9.12
C ALA A 168 -23.86 28.55 8.33
N PRO A 169 -25.05 28.31 8.94
CA PRO A 169 -25.73 27.01 8.84
C PRO A 169 -26.89 26.90 7.83
N LYS A 170 -26.85 27.58 6.67
CA LYS A 170 -28.03 27.63 5.76
C LYS A 170 -27.85 27.20 4.31
N GLU A 171 -26.69 26.68 3.92
CA GLU A 171 -26.54 26.13 2.57
C GLU A 171 -26.43 24.61 2.65
N ARG A 172 -27.20 23.90 1.80
CA ARG A 172 -26.98 22.49 1.50
C ARG A 172 -25.48 22.32 1.35
N VAL A 173 -24.89 21.37 2.09
CA VAL A 173 -23.47 21.05 2.04
C VAL A 173 -23.15 20.49 0.65
N VAL A 174 -23.10 21.39 -0.33
CA VAL A 174 -22.18 21.27 -1.44
C VAL A 174 -20.84 21.35 -0.73
N PHE A 175 -20.15 20.22 -0.62
CA PHE A 175 -18.70 20.30 -0.61
C PHE A 175 -18.39 21.12 -1.87
N LYS A 176 -18.15 22.42 -1.72
CA LYS A 176 -17.25 23.09 -2.64
C LYS A 176 -16.02 22.24 -2.50
N VAL A 177 -15.85 21.33 -3.47
CA VAL A 177 -14.63 20.60 -3.66
C VAL A 177 -13.63 21.72 -3.85
N ASP A 178 -13.02 22.12 -2.74
CA ASP A 178 -12.07 23.21 -2.75
C ASP A 178 -10.99 22.72 -3.70
N ASN A 179 -10.74 23.49 -4.77
CA ASN A 179 -9.88 23.05 -5.86
C ASN A 179 -8.51 22.62 -5.33
N THR A 180 -8.13 23.05 -4.13
CA THR A 180 -6.99 22.57 -3.34
C THR A 180 -7.01 21.07 -3.03
N LEU A 181 -8.10 20.49 -2.53
CA LEU A 181 -8.12 19.06 -2.14
C LEU A 181 -8.08 18.11 -3.36
N VAL A 182 -8.68 18.55 -4.47
CA VAL A 182 -8.52 17.90 -5.79
C VAL A 182 -7.15 18.22 -6.41
N ALA A 183 -6.57 19.40 -6.19
CA ALA A 183 -5.21 19.73 -6.64
C ALA A 183 -4.11 19.01 -5.85
N TYR A 184 -4.39 18.56 -4.62
CA TYR A 184 -3.48 17.69 -3.85
C TYR A 184 -3.61 16.21 -4.22
N SER A 185 -4.66 15.79 -4.93
CA SER A 185 -4.77 14.41 -5.43
C SER A 185 -3.64 14.07 -6.44
N PRO A 186 -3.30 14.95 -7.40
CA PRO A 186 -2.06 14.84 -8.17
C PRO A 186 -0.83 14.85 -7.29
N TYR A 187 -0.80 15.65 -6.21
CA TYR A 187 0.35 15.72 -5.31
C TYR A 187 0.66 14.36 -4.66
N PHE A 188 -0.34 13.54 -4.31
CA PHE A 188 -0.09 12.18 -3.82
C PHE A 188 0.38 11.17 -4.91
N LEU A 189 0.12 11.47 -6.18
CA LEU A 189 0.63 10.69 -7.33
C LEU A 189 1.98 11.20 -7.86
N PHE A 190 2.28 12.49 -7.65
CA PHE A 190 3.58 13.11 -7.91
C PHE A 190 4.55 12.91 -6.75
N VAL A 191 4.02 12.77 -5.53
CA VAL A 191 4.71 12.40 -4.29
C VAL A 191 4.28 10.99 -3.91
N ASP A 192 4.26 10.08 -4.88
CA ASP A 192 4.57 8.71 -4.51
C ASP A 192 6.02 8.75 -4.01
N GLY A 193 6.14 8.92 -2.70
CA GLY A 193 7.40 9.15 -1.99
C GLY A 193 8.40 8.03 -2.20
N PHE A 194 8.02 6.92 -2.84
CA PHE A 194 8.92 5.91 -3.33
C PHE A 194 9.73 6.38 -4.54
N GLY A 195 9.08 7.03 -5.51
CA GLY A 195 9.72 7.54 -6.71
C GLY A 195 10.78 8.60 -6.41
N ASN A 196 10.52 9.55 -5.51
CA ASN A 196 11.50 10.59 -5.16
C ASN A 196 12.50 10.17 -4.06
N ALA A 197 12.14 9.26 -3.14
CA ALA A 197 13.11 8.74 -2.17
C ALA A 197 14.12 7.79 -2.82
N VAL A 198 13.73 7.08 -3.90
CA VAL A 198 14.63 6.22 -4.69
C VAL A 198 15.27 7.00 -5.85
N ALA A 199 14.60 7.98 -6.47
CA ALA A 199 15.19 8.82 -7.53
C ALA A 199 16.28 9.79 -7.04
N GLY A 200 16.47 9.93 -5.71
CA GLY A 200 17.68 10.55 -5.17
C GLY A 200 18.95 9.71 -5.41
N PHE A 201 18.80 8.41 -5.69
CA PHE A 201 19.89 7.43 -5.88
C PHE A 201 19.79 6.70 -7.23
N SER A 202 19.21 7.35 -8.25
CA SER A 202 19.12 6.78 -9.59
C SER A 202 20.17 7.37 -10.52
N LEU A 203 21.02 6.52 -11.08
CA LEU A 203 22.10 6.89 -11.99
C LEU A 203 21.77 6.41 -13.42
N PRO A 204 22.33 7.03 -14.47
CA PRO A 204 22.21 6.51 -15.82
C PRO A 204 22.70 5.06 -15.90
N LEU A 205 22.13 4.28 -16.80
CA LEU A 205 22.62 2.92 -17.05
C LEU A 205 24.13 2.95 -17.40
N PRO A 206 24.98 2.14 -16.76
CA PRO A 206 26.42 2.14 -17.04
C PRO A 206 26.76 1.75 -18.48
N GLU A 207 27.89 2.25 -18.99
CA GLU A 207 28.38 1.90 -20.33
C GLU A 207 28.68 0.40 -20.46
N GLY A 208 28.19 -0.21 -21.53
CA GLY A 208 28.38 -1.64 -21.79
C GLY A 208 27.43 -2.22 -22.83
N GLN A 209 27.53 -3.54 -23.05
CA GLN A 209 26.68 -4.25 -24.02
C GLN A 209 25.18 -4.09 -23.70
N LEU A 210 24.82 -4.20 -22.42
CA LEU A 210 23.43 -4.05 -21.99
C LEU A 210 22.88 -2.66 -22.36
N LYS A 211 23.65 -1.59 -22.10
CA LYS A 211 23.24 -0.23 -22.46
C LYS A 211 23.04 -0.06 -23.96
N MET A 212 23.96 -0.55 -24.78
CA MET A 212 23.81 -0.48 -26.24
C MET A 212 22.53 -1.18 -26.73
N GLU A 213 22.23 -2.36 -26.19
CA GLU A 213 21.03 -3.11 -26.57
C GLU A 213 19.73 -2.44 -26.07
N VAL A 214 19.77 -1.89 -24.84
CA VAL A 214 18.67 -1.11 -24.24
C VAL A 214 18.39 0.16 -25.03
N ASP A 215 19.43 0.96 -25.33
CA ASP A 215 19.30 2.22 -26.06
C ASP A 215 18.76 1.96 -27.47
N LYS A 216 19.30 0.95 -28.18
CA LYS A 216 18.80 0.54 -29.50
C LYS A 216 17.33 0.12 -29.47
N PHE A 217 16.90 -0.59 -28.43
CA PHE A 217 15.51 -1.02 -28.30
C PHE A 217 14.58 0.14 -27.94
N ALA A 218 15.00 1.04 -27.05
CA ALA A 218 14.27 2.26 -26.70
C ALA A 218 14.10 3.20 -27.90
N GLU A 219 15.17 3.43 -28.68
CA GLU A 219 15.14 4.23 -29.90
C GLU A 219 14.18 3.65 -30.95
N LYS A 220 14.19 2.33 -31.15
CA LYS A 220 13.25 1.63 -32.03
C LYS A 220 11.78 1.93 -31.66
N LEU A 221 11.51 2.15 -30.38
CA LEU A 221 10.19 2.44 -29.83
C LEU A 221 9.92 3.94 -29.66
N GLN A 222 10.85 4.80 -30.10
CA GLN A 222 10.80 6.26 -29.90
C GLN A 222 10.67 6.65 -28.43
N PHE A 223 11.23 5.84 -27.53
CA PHE A 223 11.37 6.15 -26.12
C PHE A 223 12.75 6.80 -25.90
N PRO A 224 12.85 7.98 -25.27
CA PRO A 224 14.14 8.65 -25.08
C PRO A 224 15.05 7.84 -24.14
N PRO A 225 16.21 7.34 -24.60
CA PRO A 225 17.09 6.47 -23.79
C PRO A 225 17.63 7.17 -22.53
N GLU A 226 17.76 8.50 -22.54
CA GLU A 226 18.18 9.31 -21.40
C GLU A 226 17.25 9.21 -20.18
N ASN A 227 16.07 8.64 -20.36
CA ASN A 227 15.08 8.41 -19.32
C ASN A 227 15.16 7.00 -18.70
N ILE A 228 16.21 6.23 -18.99
CA ILE A 228 16.45 4.90 -18.44
C ILE A 228 17.55 4.97 -17.37
N TYR A 229 17.23 4.54 -16.16
CA TYR A 229 18.07 4.66 -14.98
C TYR A 229 18.26 3.34 -14.24
N VAL A 230 19.27 3.28 -13.39
CA VAL A 230 19.50 2.23 -12.40
C VAL A 230 19.42 2.85 -11.02
N ALA A 231 18.56 2.30 -10.16
CA ALA A 231 18.47 2.68 -8.76
C ALA A 231 19.35 1.79 -7.89
N GLU A 232 20.10 2.40 -6.97
CA GLU A 232 20.79 1.69 -5.92
C GLU A 232 19.78 1.17 -4.89
N THR A 233 19.50 -0.13 -4.95
CA THR A 233 18.57 -0.80 -4.03
C THR A 233 19.26 -1.87 -3.20
N SER A 234 20.44 -2.34 -3.60
CA SER A 234 21.18 -3.38 -2.89
C SER A 234 21.56 -3.00 -1.45
N ALA A 235 21.72 -1.72 -1.13
CA ALA A 235 21.98 -1.23 0.23
C ALA A 235 20.83 -1.51 1.21
N VAL A 236 19.59 -1.57 0.72
CA VAL A 236 18.37 -1.71 1.56
C VAL A 236 17.63 -3.02 1.26
N PHE A 237 17.62 -3.47 0.01
CA PHE A 237 16.79 -4.55 -0.52
C PHE A 237 17.61 -5.61 -1.26
N GLN A 238 18.56 -6.23 -0.56
CA GLN A 238 19.53 -7.19 -1.12
C GLN A 238 18.95 -8.40 -1.89
N ASN A 239 17.68 -8.75 -1.65
CA ASN A 239 17.00 -9.91 -2.26
C ASN A 239 15.84 -9.51 -3.19
N MET A 240 15.57 -8.22 -3.38
CA MET A 240 14.51 -7.76 -4.28
C MET A 240 15.10 -7.32 -5.60
N SER A 241 14.65 -7.92 -6.70
CA SER A 241 14.92 -7.45 -8.06
C SER A 241 13.61 -6.91 -8.61
N ASN A 242 13.65 -5.71 -9.18
CA ASN A 242 12.48 -5.11 -9.80
C ASN A 242 12.89 -4.14 -10.93
N ALA A 243 11.92 -3.82 -11.77
CA ALA A 243 11.96 -2.71 -12.69
C ALA A 243 10.62 -2.00 -12.62
N TYR A 244 10.60 -0.69 -12.89
CA TYR A 244 9.33 0.02 -12.97
C TYR A 244 9.39 1.19 -13.93
N TYR A 245 8.31 1.34 -14.69
CA TYR A 245 7.99 2.58 -15.38
C TYR A 245 7.37 3.59 -14.42
N ALA A 246 7.87 4.82 -14.44
CA ALA A 246 7.38 5.94 -13.65
C ALA A 246 7.06 7.17 -14.51
N GLY A 247 6.05 7.90 -14.06
CA GLY A 247 5.75 9.24 -14.55
C GLY A 247 4.69 9.31 -15.65
N MET A 248 4.23 10.54 -15.87
CA MET A 248 3.10 10.87 -16.74
C MET A 248 3.49 11.97 -17.73
N PHE A 249 2.86 11.93 -18.91
CA PHE A 249 3.05 12.92 -19.97
C PHE A 249 4.52 13.09 -20.35
N VAL A 250 5.14 14.22 -20.00
CA VAL A 250 6.50 14.61 -20.40
C VAL A 250 7.59 14.02 -19.51
N ASN A 251 7.29 13.73 -18.25
CA ASN A 251 8.24 13.14 -17.31
C ASN A 251 8.02 11.63 -17.30
N LYS A 252 8.77 10.91 -18.12
CA LYS A 252 8.70 9.45 -18.27
C LYS A 252 10.05 8.89 -17.88
N ARG A 253 10.09 7.84 -17.06
CA ARG A 253 11.34 7.20 -16.65
C ARG A 253 11.15 5.69 -16.54
N ILE A 254 12.17 4.94 -16.86
CA ILE A 254 12.25 3.51 -16.56
C ILE A 254 13.41 3.33 -15.60
N VAL A 255 13.17 2.63 -14.50
CA VAL A 255 14.18 2.43 -13.45
C VAL A 255 14.36 0.94 -13.21
N PHE A 256 15.59 0.46 -13.38
CA PHE A 256 16.00 -0.89 -13.02
C PHE A 256 16.63 -0.92 -11.63
N PHE A 257 16.45 -2.01 -10.89
CA PHE A 257 17.18 -2.24 -9.65
C PHE A 257 18.58 -2.78 -9.96
N ASP A 258 19.60 -2.23 -9.30
CA ASP A 258 20.99 -2.72 -9.33
C ASP A 258 21.11 -4.23 -9.06
N THR A 259 20.31 -4.76 -8.13
CA THR A 259 20.24 -6.19 -7.78
C THR A 259 19.75 -7.09 -8.93
N MET A 260 19.00 -6.55 -9.90
CA MET A 260 18.56 -7.25 -11.10
C MET A 260 19.72 -7.40 -12.08
N LEU A 261 20.53 -6.35 -12.19
CA LEU A 261 21.62 -6.22 -13.14
C LEU A 261 22.96 -6.75 -12.60
N GLY A 262 23.05 -7.01 -11.29
CA GLY A 262 24.29 -7.49 -10.65
C GLY A 262 25.32 -6.39 -10.38
N TYR A 263 24.90 -5.12 -10.35
CA TYR A 263 25.79 -4.01 -9.98
C TYR A 263 25.95 -3.91 -8.46
N ALA A 264 27.17 -3.62 -8.00
CA ALA A 264 27.39 -3.17 -6.62
C ALA A 264 27.24 -1.65 -6.50
N PRO A 265 26.97 -1.12 -5.29
CA PRO A 265 26.93 0.32 -5.02
C PRO A 265 28.15 1.08 -5.57
N ASP A 266 29.34 0.53 -5.35
CA ASP A 266 30.61 1.16 -5.74
C ASP A 266 30.83 1.24 -7.27
N ASP A 267 30.17 0.35 -8.05
CA ASP A 267 30.26 0.31 -9.52
C ASP A 267 29.45 1.45 -10.16
N LEU A 268 28.34 1.86 -9.51
CA LEU A 268 27.44 2.88 -10.01
C LEU A 268 28.03 4.29 -9.84
N GLU A 269 28.69 4.58 -8.73
CA GLU A 269 29.25 5.91 -8.43
C GLU A 269 30.52 6.23 -9.25
N ASN A 270 31.33 5.22 -9.60
CA ASN A 270 32.63 5.43 -10.24
C ASN A 270 32.62 5.26 -11.77
N GLY A 271 31.51 4.84 -12.38
CA GLY A 271 31.45 4.53 -13.82
C GLY A 271 32.39 3.40 -14.26
N ILE A 272 32.82 2.56 -13.30
CA ILE A 272 33.77 1.47 -13.52
C ILE A 272 32.99 0.18 -13.82
N LYS A 273 33.51 -0.58 -14.79
CA LYS A 273 33.00 -1.90 -15.21
C LYS A 273 32.79 -2.83 -14.01
N PRO A 274 31.78 -3.72 -14.05
CA PRO A 274 31.49 -4.65 -12.96
C PRO A 274 32.75 -5.42 -12.56
N ASN A 275 33.12 -5.28 -11.28
CA ASN A 275 34.22 -6.00 -10.66
C ASN A 275 33.82 -7.48 -10.45
N PRO A 276 34.66 -8.48 -10.77
CA PRO A 276 34.36 -9.90 -10.54
C PRO A 276 34.07 -10.31 -9.08
N THR A 277 34.14 -9.40 -8.12
CA THR A 277 33.71 -9.59 -6.73
C THR A 277 32.23 -9.27 -6.47
N THR A 278 31.49 -8.75 -7.45
CA THR A 278 30.04 -8.49 -7.32
C THR A 278 29.20 -9.73 -7.58
N LYS A 279 28.06 -9.84 -6.90
CA LYS A 279 27.11 -10.97 -7.08
C LYS A 279 26.77 -11.11 -8.57
N ALA A 280 26.84 -12.34 -9.09
CA ALA A 280 26.51 -12.62 -10.49
C ALA A 280 25.14 -11.99 -10.89
N PRO A 281 25.04 -11.39 -12.09
CA PRO A 281 23.79 -10.82 -12.57
C PRO A 281 22.68 -11.87 -12.51
N ASN A 282 21.54 -11.50 -11.91
CA ASN A 282 20.42 -12.43 -11.77
C ASN A 282 19.80 -12.75 -13.15
N MET A 283 19.93 -11.82 -14.10
CA MET A 283 19.35 -11.88 -15.42
C MET A 283 20.39 -11.72 -16.52
N THR A 284 20.13 -12.40 -17.62
CA THR A 284 20.83 -12.19 -18.90
C THR A 284 20.36 -10.89 -19.56
N ASN A 285 21.16 -10.30 -20.46
CA ASN A 285 20.77 -9.08 -21.18
C ASN A 285 19.41 -9.23 -21.90
N HIS A 286 19.14 -10.38 -22.51
CA HIS A 286 17.86 -10.64 -23.17
C HIS A 286 16.67 -10.67 -22.20
N GLU A 287 16.86 -11.17 -20.98
CA GLU A 287 15.83 -11.12 -19.93
C GLU A 287 15.61 -9.67 -19.45
N VAL A 288 16.67 -8.87 -19.30
CA VAL A 288 16.55 -7.44 -18.96
C VAL A 288 15.80 -6.67 -20.05
N ILE A 289 16.10 -6.93 -21.32
CA ILE A 289 15.41 -6.28 -22.45
C ILE A 289 13.96 -6.76 -22.54
N ALA A 290 13.67 -8.01 -22.19
CA ALA A 290 12.30 -8.51 -22.11
C ALA A 290 11.49 -7.76 -21.03
N VAL A 291 12.09 -7.52 -19.85
CA VAL A 291 11.49 -6.68 -18.81
C VAL A 291 11.33 -5.23 -19.30
N LEU A 292 12.34 -4.67 -19.98
CA LEU A 292 12.23 -3.35 -20.61
C LEU A 292 11.05 -3.28 -21.60
N ALA A 293 10.86 -4.30 -22.43
CA ALA A 293 9.75 -4.38 -23.36
C ALA A 293 8.40 -4.37 -22.63
N HIS A 294 8.28 -5.12 -21.53
CA HIS A 294 7.09 -5.10 -20.67
C HIS A 294 6.83 -3.69 -20.10
N GLU A 295 7.85 -3.04 -19.52
CA GLU A 295 7.73 -1.66 -18.99
C GLU A 295 7.36 -0.64 -20.07
N LEU A 296 7.91 -0.78 -21.28
CA LEU A 296 7.55 0.04 -22.44
C LEU A 296 6.13 -0.25 -22.93
N GLY A 297 5.63 -1.47 -22.72
CA GLY A 297 4.21 -1.82 -22.89
C GLY A 297 3.32 -1.00 -21.98
N HIS A 298 3.70 -0.80 -20.71
CA HIS A 298 2.97 0.09 -19.80
C HIS A 298 2.96 1.55 -20.25
N TRP A 299 4.09 2.01 -20.78
CA TRP A 299 4.18 3.35 -21.35
C TRP A 299 3.28 3.50 -22.58
N LYS A 300 3.39 2.58 -23.56
CA LYS A 300 2.64 2.63 -24.81
C LYS A 300 1.13 2.51 -24.59
N GLY A 301 0.74 1.65 -23.66
CA GLY A 301 -0.65 1.45 -23.23
C GLY A 301 -1.19 2.55 -22.31
N GLN A 302 -0.38 3.56 -21.94
CA GLN A 302 -0.76 4.62 -20.99
C GLN A 302 -1.34 4.08 -19.67
N HIS A 303 -0.84 2.95 -19.19
CA HIS A 303 -1.42 2.22 -18.06
C HIS A 303 -1.40 3.04 -16.75
N ILE A 304 -0.38 3.88 -16.52
CA ILE A 304 -0.35 4.81 -15.37
C ILE A 304 -1.51 5.80 -15.42
N PHE A 305 -1.85 6.31 -16.62
CA PHE A 305 -2.95 7.25 -16.78
C PHE A 305 -4.30 6.59 -16.49
N TYR A 306 -4.52 5.36 -16.96
CA TYR A 306 -5.73 4.61 -16.63
C TYR A 306 -5.84 4.33 -15.12
N LYS A 307 -4.74 3.89 -14.48
CA LYS A 307 -4.68 3.71 -13.03
C LYS A 307 -4.97 5.03 -12.30
N PHE A 308 -4.44 6.16 -12.77
CA PHE A 308 -4.76 7.48 -12.22
C PHE A 308 -6.26 7.79 -12.29
N ILE A 309 -6.91 7.61 -13.43
CA ILE A 309 -8.35 7.88 -13.60
C ILE A 309 -9.19 6.99 -12.66
N ILE A 310 -8.87 5.70 -12.55
CA ILE A 310 -9.55 4.79 -11.62
C ILE A 310 -9.44 5.29 -10.18
N GLN A 311 -8.25 5.74 -9.77
CA GLN A 311 -8.03 6.30 -8.43
C GLN A 311 -8.81 7.61 -8.22
N GLN A 312 -8.94 8.47 -9.23
CA GLN A 312 -9.80 9.68 -9.13
C GLN A 312 -11.27 9.33 -8.95
N ILE A 313 -11.78 8.34 -9.70
CA ILE A 313 -13.16 7.86 -9.57
C ILE A 313 -13.40 7.31 -8.16
N ARG A 314 -12.48 6.49 -7.65
CA ARG A 314 -12.55 5.95 -6.28
C ARG A 314 -12.56 7.06 -5.23
N LEU A 315 -11.72 8.08 -5.40
CA LEU A 315 -11.70 9.25 -4.51
C LEU A 315 -13.04 9.99 -4.52
N ILE A 316 -13.65 10.21 -5.69
CA ILE A 316 -14.96 10.86 -5.80
C ILE A 316 -16.04 10.04 -5.08
N ILE A 317 -16.08 8.72 -5.31
CA ILE A 317 -17.03 7.82 -4.62
C ILE A 317 -16.85 7.93 -3.10
N TYR A 318 -15.60 7.93 -2.62
CA TYR A 318 -15.29 8.09 -1.20
C TYR A 318 -15.75 9.45 -0.65
N LEU A 319 -15.50 10.55 -1.36
CA LEU A 319 -15.94 11.88 -0.95
C LEU A 319 -17.47 12.02 -0.92
N VAL A 320 -18.18 11.40 -1.87
CA VAL A 320 -19.65 11.36 -1.87
C VAL A 320 -20.17 10.59 -0.65
N MET A 321 -19.59 9.43 -0.34
CA MET A 321 -19.93 8.67 0.87
C MET A 321 -19.65 9.49 2.13
N LEU A 322 -18.50 10.17 2.17
CA LEU A 322 -18.12 11.02 3.28
C LEU A 322 -19.16 12.12 3.49
N ALA A 323 -19.49 12.88 2.44
CA ALA A 323 -20.47 13.95 2.49
C ALA A 323 -21.85 13.47 2.96
N ALA A 324 -22.28 12.28 2.53
CA ALA A 324 -23.57 11.72 2.88
C ALA A 324 -23.63 11.22 4.34
N PHE A 325 -22.55 10.63 4.87
CA PHE A 325 -22.61 9.84 6.10
C PHE A 325 -21.81 10.40 7.29
N TYR A 326 -20.84 11.31 7.10
CA TYR A 326 -19.94 11.77 8.18
C TYR A 326 -20.63 12.51 9.34
N GLN A 327 -21.86 12.99 9.18
CA GLN A 327 -22.64 13.67 10.24
C GLN A 327 -23.96 12.95 10.55
N ASN A 328 -24.11 11.71 10.08
CA ASN A 328 -25.32 10.93 10.29
C ASN A 328 -25.53 10.63 11.78
N LYS A 329 -26.67 11.06 12.34
CA LYS A 329 -26.99 10.93 13.76
C LYS A 329 -27.06 9.47 14.22
N ARG A 330 -27.63 8.58 13.39
CA ARG A 330 -27.81 7.17 13.75
C ARG A 330 -26.48 6.43 13.82
N LEU A 331 -25.58 6.70 12.87
CA LEU A 331 -24.25 6.08 12.86
C LEU A 331 -23.41 6.50 14.07
N HIS A 332 -23.48 7.77 14.48
CA HIS A 332 -22.79 8.23 15.70
C HIS A 332 -23.40 7.64 16.97
N ALA A 333 -24.73 7.58 17.04
CA ALA A 333 -25.45 6.97 18.16
C ALA A 333 -25.10 5.48 18.32
N ALA A 334 -24.93 4.75 17.22
CA ALA A 334 -24.53 3.34 17.23
C ALA A 334 -23.12 3.10 17.78
N LEU A 335 -22.24 4.10 17.75
CA LEU A 335 -20.92 4.06 18.42
C LEU A 335 -20.92 4.74 19.80
N GLY A 336 -22.10 4.99 20.37
CA GLY A 336 -22.29 5.57 21.69
C GLY A 336 -22.15 7.11 21.78
N PHE A 337 -22.03 7.79 20.64
CA PHE A 337 -22.03 9.25 20.57
C PHE A 337 -23.46 9.79 20.42
N MET A 338 -24.25 9.72 21.50
CA MET A 338 -25.67 10.09 21.48
C MET A 338 -25.92 11.61 21.39
N LYS A 339 -25.05 12.42 22.03
CA LYS A 339 -25.23 13.88 22.15
C LYS A 339 -24.31 14.70 21.24
N GLN A 340 -23.21 14.10 20.77
CA GLN A 340 -22.15 14.79 20.04
C GLN A 340 -21.90 14.07 18.71
N ARG A 341 -21.42 14.80 17.70
CA ARG A 341 -21.01 14.22 16.42
C ARG A 341 -19.62 14.72 16.03
N PRO A 342 -18.56 14.25 16.73
CA PRO A 342 -17.21 14.69 16.42
C PRO A 342 -16.85 14.27 14.99
N ILE A 343 -16.33 15.21 14.20
CA ILE A 343 -16.02 14.98 12.77
C ILE A 343 -15.10 13.78 12.59
N ILE A 344 -14.07 13.64 13.42
CA ILE A 344 -13.11 12.54 13.34
C ILE A 344 -13.77 11.16 13.54
N ILE A 345 -14.81 11.07 14.38
CA ILE A 345 -15.59 9.84 14.56
C ILE A 345 -16.45 9.59 13.32
N GLY A 346 -17.01 10.64 12.72
CA GLY A 346 -17.69 10.57 11.43
C GLY A 346 -16.80 10.04 10.30
N LEU A 347 -15.55 10.52 10.21
CA LEU A 347 -14.56 10.04 9.25
C LEU A 347 -14.23 8.56 9.51
N PHE A 348 -13.99 8.19 10.76
CA PHE A 348 -13.71 6.81 11.17
C PHE A 348 -14.86 5.87 10.80
N ILE A 349 -16.11 6.27 11.05
CA ILE A 349 -17.31 5.51 10.69
C ILE A 349 -17.34 5.24 9.18
N VAL A 350 -17.11 6.29 8.39
CA VAL A 350 -17.19 6.17 6.94
C VAL A 350 -16.10 5.24 6.41
N ALA A 351 -14.86 5.45 6.84
CA ALA A 351 -13.70 4.68 6.39
C ALA A 351 -13.75 3.19 6.77
N ASN A 352 -14.24 2.85 7.96
CA ASN A 352 -14.13 1.48 8.49
C ASN A 352 -15.43 0.68 8.40
N PHE A 353 -16.59 1.31 8.22
CA PHE A 353 -17.87 0.60 8.20
C PHE A 353 -18.70 0.90 6.95
N VAL A 354 -18.85 2.17 6.57
CA VAL A 354 -19.71 2.56 5.44
C VAL A 354 -19.07 2.17 4.10
N SER A 355 -17.76 2.35 3.95
CA SER A 355 -17.08 2.08 2.67
C SER A 355 -16.80 0.60 2.43
N VAL A 356 -16.75 -0.25 3.46
CA VAL A 356 -16.43 -1.69 3.34
C VAL A 356 -17.25 -2.41 2.24
N PRO A 357 -18.60 -2.38 2.24
CA PRO A 357 -19.38 -3.09 1.22
C PRO A 357 -19.15 -2.59 -0.22
N ILE A 358 -18.57 -1.41 -0.39
CA ILE A 358 -18.26 -0.80 -1.68
C ILE A 358 -16.79 -1.05 -2.06
N ASN A 359 -15.89 -1.05 -1.08
CA ASN A 359 -14.46 -1.24 -1.29
C ASN A 359 -14.14 -2.66 -1.80
N GLU A 360 -14.79 -3.70 -1.27
CA GLU A 360 -14.49 -5.08 -1.70
C GLU A 360 -14.81 -5.33 -3.18
N PRO A 361 -16.01 -5.01 -3.71
CA PRO A 361 -16.29 -5.17 -5.14
C PRO A 361 -15.42 -4.27 -6.02
N ILE A 362 -15.17 -3.02 -5.60
CA ILE A 362 -14.28 -2.12 -6.35
C ILE A 362 -12.87 -2.66 -6.39
N GLY A 363 -12.37 -3.23 -5.28
CA GLY A 363 -11.06 -3.86 -5.19
C GLY A 363 -10.93 -5.03 -6.16
N LEU A 364 -11.93 -5.92 -6.19
CA LEU A 364 -11.97 -7.02 -7.15
C LEU A 364 -11.90 -6.52 -8.61
N VAL A 365 -12.73 -5.53 -8.97
CA VAL A 365 -12.72 -4.95 -10.32
C VAL A 365 -11.36 -4.30 -10.63
N ASN A 366 -10.77 -3.59 -9.67
CA ASN A 366 -9.47 -2.96 -9.82
C ASN A 366 -8.36 -3.99 -10.06
N ASN A 367 -8.41 -5.13 -9.38
CA ASN A 367 -7.43 -6.20 -9.54
C ASN A 367 -7.58 -6.89 -10.90
N ILE A 368 -8.81 -7.14 -11.34
CA ILE A 368 -9.08 -7.63 -12.70
C ILE A 368 -8.50 -6.68 -13.75
N ILE A 369 -8.77 -5.38 -13.63
CA ILE A 369 -8.23 -4.38 -14.55
C ILE A 369 -6.70 -4.35 -14.51
N SER A 370 -6.12 -4.42 -13.31
CA SER A 370 -4.66 -4.44 -13.13
C SER A 370 -4.03 -5.66 -13.81
N GLN A 371 -4.62 -6.85 -13.66
CA GLN A 371 -4.15 -8.05 -14.35
C GLN A 371 -4.29 -7.95 -15.87
N GLN A 372 -5.38 -7.37 -16.39
CA GLN A 372 -5.52 -7.14 -17.83
C GLN A 372 -4.48 -6.14 -18.37
N ILE A 373 -4.12 -5.13 -17.57
CA ILE A 373 -3.04 -4.19 -17.86
C ILE A 373 -1.68 -4.92 -17.97
N GLU A 374 -1.40 -5.86 -17.07
CA GLU A 374 -0.19 -6.69 -17.15
C GLU A 374 -0.19 -7.58 -18.39
N TYR A 375 -1.31 -8.22 -18.72
CA TYR A 375 -1.42 -9.05 -19.93
C TYR A 375 -1.28 -8.26 -21.22
N SER A 376 -1.75 -7.01 -21.24
CA SER A 376 -1.52 -6.06 -22.33
C SER A 376 -0.02 -5.75 -22.50
N ALA A 377 0.69 -5.51 -21.39
CA ALA A 377 2.14 -5.26 -21.39
C ALA A 377 2.96 -6.51 -21.75
N ASP A 378 2.56 -7.70 -21.28
CA ASP A 378 3.15 -8.98 -21.68
C ASP A 378 2.99 -9.21 -23.18
N ARG A 379 1.80 -8.96 -23.73
CA ARG A 379 1.53 -9.08 -25.17
C ARG A 379 2.41 -8.12 -25.98
N PHE A 380 2.61 -6.89 -25.50
CA PHE A 380 3.52 -5.97 -26.13
C PHE A 380 4.95 -6.53 -26.19
N ALA A 381 5.44 -7.17 -25.13
CA ALA A 381 6.74 -7.85 -25.17
C ALA A 381 6.76 -9.07 -26.12
N MET A 382 5.65 -9.81 -26.22
CA MET A 382 5.50 -10.93 -27.17
C MET A 382 5.61 -10.47 -28.63
N ASP A 383 5.06 -9.29 -28.97
CA ASP A 383 5.13 -8.72 -30.32
C ASP A 383 6.59 -8.48 -30.79
N TYR A 384 7.54 -8.44 -29.86
CA TYR A 384 8.98 -8.32 -30.11
C TYR A 384 9.76 -9.64 -29.89
N ASN A 385 9.07 -10.78 -29.79
CA ASN A 385 9.64 -12.11 -29.56
C ASN A 385 10.37 -12.27 -28.21
N TYR A 386 9.97 -11.53 -27.17
CA TYR A 386 10.56 -11.65 -25.83
C TYR A 386 9.76 -12.55 -24.87
N ALA A 387 8.78 -13.32 -25.35
CA ALA A 387 7.88 -14.13 -24.52
C ALA A 387 8.62 -15.09 -23.56
N GLU A 388 9.57 -15.87 -24.08
CA GLU A 388 10.33 -16.85 -23.29
C GLU A 388 11.25 -16.16 -22.27
N HIS A 389 12.00 -15.15 -22.73
CA HIS A 389 12.88 -14.35 -21.88
C HIS A 389 12.11 -13.61 -20.77
N LEU A 390 10.92 -13.10 -21.06
CA LEU A 390 10.06 -12.44 -20.08
C LEU A 390 9.56 -13.45 -19.03
N CYS A 391 9.10 -14.63 -19.46
CA CYS A 391 8.69 -15.66 -18.51
C CYS A 391 9.85 -16.07 -17.58
N HIS A 392 11.06 -16.26 -18.12
CA HIS A 392 12.24 -16.58 -17.31
C HIS A 392 12.59 -15.44 -16.34
N ALA A 393 12.54 -14.20 -16.80
CA ALA A 393 12.76 -13.02 -15.96
C ALA A 393 11.75 -12.94 -14.80
N LEU A 394 10.45 -13.12 -15.08
CA LEU A 394 9.40 -13.10 -14.06
C LEU A 394 9.57 -14.22 -13.03
N LEU A 395 9.94 -15.42 -13.46
CA LEU A 395 10.22 -16.54 -12.56
C LEU A 395 11.44 -16.24 -11.67
N LYS A 396 12.51 -15.64 -12.21
CA LYS A 396 13.69 -15.23 -11.46
C LYS A 396 13.44 -14.07 -10.49
N ILE A 397 12.51 -13.15 -10.81
CA ILE A 397 12.08 -12.08 -9.90
C ILE A 397 11.30 -12.68 -8.74
N ARG A 398 10.29 -13.52 -9.05
CA ARG A 398 9.45 -14.13 -8.00
C ARG A 398 10.21 -15.11 -7.14
N SER A 399 11.11 -15.91 -7.72
CA SER A 399 11.82 -16.98 -7.01
C SER A 399 12.62 -16.51 -5.80
N ARG A 400 12.89 -15.22 -5.64
CA ARG A 400 13.61 -14.70 -4.47
C ARG A 400 12.70 -14.30 -3.31
N ASN A 401 11.44 -13.92 -3.58
CA ASN A 401 10.58 -13.25 -2.59
C ASN A 401 9.19 -13.86 -2.43
N GLN A 402 8.65 -14.52 -3.45
CA GLN A 402 7.25 -14.96 -3.47
C GLN A 402 7.11 -16.36 -4.07
N MET A 403 6.10 -17.09 -3.61
CA MET A 403 5.76 -18.36 -4.23
C MET A 403 5.28 -18.14 -5.68
N PRO A 404 5.81 -18.90 -6.65
CA PRO A 404 5.33 -18.85 -8.04
C PRO A 404 3.93 -19.47 -8.19
N LEU A 405 3.55 -20.35 -7.25
CA LEU A 405 2.25 -21.00 -7.17
C LEU A 405 1.27 -20.16 -6.35
N VAL A 406 0.15 -19.81 -6.98
CA VAL A 406 -0.89 -18.98 -6.38
C VAL A 406 -2.26 -19.59 -6.64
N ASP A 407 -3.10 -19.67 -5.62
CA ASP A 407 -4.50 -20.08 -5.74
C ASP A 407 -5.26 -19.10 -6.64
N PRO A 408 -6.09 -19.57 -7.59
CA PRO A 408 -6.77 -18.68 -8.55
C PRO A 408 -7.65 -17.62 -7.89
N LEU A 409 -8.36 -18.00 -6.82
CA LEU A 409 -9.25 -17.07 -6.12
C LEU A 409 -8.45 -16.07 -5.30
N TYR A 410 -7.39 -16.52 -4.62
CA TYR A 410 -6.44 -15.61 -3.98
C TYR A 410 -5.82 -14.64 -4.99
N SER A 411 -5.36 -15.14 -6.15
CA SER A 411 -4.79 -14.30 -7.20
C SER A 411 -5.77 -13.23 -7.67
N LEU A 412 -7.04 -13.58 -7.85
CA LEU A 412 -8.06 -12.64 -8.32
C LEU A 412 -8.30 -11.49 -7.32
N PHE A 413 -8.28 -11.78 -6.02
CA PHE A 413 -8.62 -10.81 -4.97
C PHE A 413 -7.41 -10.11 -4.33
N LYS A 414 -6.21 -10.68 -4.40
CA LYS A 414 -5.05 -10.19 -3.64
C LYS A 414 -3.80 -9.90 -4.48
N GLU A 415 -3.74 -10.36 -5.75
CA GLU A 415 -2.55 -10.15 -6.59
C GLU A 415 -2.80 -9.10 -7.69
N ASP A 416 -2.13 -7.95 -7.55
CA ASP A 416 -2.22 -6.85 -8.51
C ASP A 416 -1.54 -7.17 -9.85
N HIS A 417 -0.52 -8.02 -9.83
CA HIS A 417 0.26 -8.43 -11.01
C HIS A 417 -0.16 -9.79 -11.60
N GLY A 418 -1.16 -10.45 -10.99
CA GLY A 418 -1.55 -11.82 -11.32
C GLY A 418 -0.47 -12.87 -11.02
N GLY A 419 -0.84 -14.15 -11.15
CA GLY A 419 0.10 -15.25 -10.97
C GLY A 419 1.13 -15.34 -12.10
N THR A 420 2.42 -15.45 -11.76
CA THR A 420 3.51 -15.58 -12.76
C THR A 420 3.31 -16.75 -13.71
N LEU A 421 2.89 -17.91 -13.19
CA LEU A 421 2.62 -19.09 -14.01
C LEU A 421 1.45 -18.86 -14.99
N GLN A 422 0.43 -18.13 -14.56
CA GLN A 422 -0.70 -17.75 -15.41
C GLN A 422 -0.26 -16.82 -16.55
N ARG A 423 0.63 -15.84 -16.26
CA ARG A 423 1.23 -14.97 -17.28
C ARG A 423 2.07 -15.75 -18.28
N CYS A 424 2.96 -16.62 -17.80
CA CYS A 424 3.76 -17.50 -18.67
C CYS A 424 2.91 -18.37 -19.59
N LYS A 425 1.81 -18.94 -19.06
CA LYS A 425 0.83 -19.70 -19.84
C LYS A 425 0.18 -18.85 -20.94
N GLN A 426 -0.25 -17.63 -20.62
CA GLN A 426 -0.85 -16.72 -21.60
C GLN A 426 0.13 -16.31 -22.70
N MET A 427 1.42 -16.22 -22.38
CA MET A 427 2.49 -16.00 -23.36
C MET A 427 2.79 -17.24 -24.23
N ASN A 428 2.05 -18.35 -24.04
CA ASN A 428 2.24 -19.63 -24.73
C ASN A 428 3.65 -20.21 -24.59
N VAL A 429 4.33 -19.88 -23.48
CA VAL A 429 5.63 -20.45 -23.14
C VAL A 429 5.36 -21.86 -22.61
N LYS A 430 5.90 -22.88 -23.28
CA LYS A 430 5.78 -24.28 -22.85
C LYS A 430 6.54 -24.51 -21.55
N LEU A 431 5.89 -24.23 -20.42
CA LEU A 431 6.26 -24.78 -19.13
C LEU A 431 5.65 -26.18 -19.08
N ILE A 432 6.48 -27.20 -19.33
CA ILE A 432 6.09 -28.62 -19.41
C ILE A 432 5.25 -28.97 -18.16
N GLU A 433 3.98 -29.34 -18.31
CA GLU A 433 3.14 -30.05 -17.31
C GLU A 433 2.55 -29.35 -16.07
N ILE A 434 2.79 -28.05 -15.81
CA ILE A 434 2.08 -27.35 -14.71
C ILE A 434 0.55 -27.33 -14.96
N ASP A 435 0.17 -27.23 -16.23
CA ASP A 435 -1.19 -26.83 -16.58
C ASP A 435 -2.25 -27.92 -16.36
N SER A 436 -1.88 -29.19 -16.44
CA SER A 436 -2.80 -30.31 -16.33
C SER A 436 -2.97 -30.82 -14.90
N PHE A 437 -1.94 -30.78 -14.05
CA PHE A 437 -2.05 -31.26 -12.68
C PHE A 437 -2.69 -30.22 -11.75
N TRP A 438 -2.31 -28.95 -11.85
CA TRP A 438 -2.75 -27.89 -10.94
C TRP A 438 -4.18 -27.40 -11.21
N PHE A 439 -4.56 -27.20 -12.48
CA PHE A 439 -5.95 -26.86 -12.83
C PHE A 439 -6.92 -28.02 -12.58
N ASN A 440 -6.51 -29.28 -12.77
CA ASN A 440 -7.41 -30.41 -12.45
C ASN A 440 -7.59 -30.61 -10.95
N LYS A 441 -6.60 -30.25 -10.11
CA LYS A 441 -6.67 -30.41 -8.65
C LYS A 441 -7.32 -29.21 -7.94
N PHE A 442 -7.16 -27.99 -8.46
CA PHE A 442 -7.61 -26.76 -7.80
C PHE A 442 -8.36 -25.76 -8.72
N GLY A 443 -8.46 -26.05 -10.02
CA GLY A 443 -9.02 -25.16 -11.04
C GLY A 443 -10.47 -25.47 -11.45
N GLN A 444 -11.18 -26.36 -10.76
CA GLN A 444 -12.65 -26.40 -10.82
C GLN A 444 -13.21 -25.38 -9.84
N VAL A 445 -13.35 -24.13 -10.29
CA VAL A 445 -14.24 -23.11 -9.71
C VAL A 445 -15.15 -22.63 -10.81
#